data_AF-A0A968TMA7-F1
#
_entry.id   AF-A0A968TMA7-F1
#
_cell.length_a   1.000
_cell.length_b   1.000
_cell.length_c   1.000
_cell.angle_alpha   90.00
_cell.angle_beta   90.00
_cell.angle_gamma   90.00
#
_symmetry.space_group_name_H-M   'P 1'
#
loop_
_entity.id
_entity.type
_entity.pdbx_description
1 polymer ?
#
loop_
_entity_poly.entity_id
_entity_poly.type
_entity_poly.pdbx_seq_one_letter_code
_entity_poly.pdbx_strand_id
1 'polypeptide(L)'
;MNGTKLKKQPPSGEIRQSQIISTFGSGSMTDLPNHSVLISGINHWDGYRNQPIYEERLAARVAELLLIGKVDMYAPPAANQDPTAPRTGIKVFTFPAWFVAQIGDEKWTSQTGKDYQTRPLIPWGRLVKGKYLGEDRKKYPV
;
A
#
# COMPACT_ATOMS: atom_id res chain seq x y z
N MET A 1 -26.57 -4.11 -35.78
CA MET A 1 -25.34 -4.60 -35.14
C MET A 1 -25.10 -3.75 -33.90
N ASN A 2 -25.50 -4.23 -32.72
CA ASN A 2 -25.38 -3.46 -31.47
C ASN A 2 -24.00 -3.72 -30.85
N GLY A 3 -23.11 -2.74 -30.94
CA GLY A 3 -21.80 -2.76 -30.28
C GLY A 3 -21.98 -2.70 -28.76
N THR A 4 -21.68 -3.79 -28.07
CA THR A 4 -21.59 -3.86 -26.62
C THR A 4 -20.46 -2.93 -26.15
N LYS A 5 -20.80 -1.80 -25.52
CA LYS A 5 -19.83 -0.94 -24.83
C LYS A 5 -19.15 -1.77 -23.74
N LEU A 6 -17.86 -2.05 -23.90
CA LEU A 6 -17.04 -2.65 -22.84
C LEU A 6 -17.11 -1.75 -21.61
N LYS A 7 -17.70 -2.24 -20.53
CA LYS A 7 -17.75 -1.56 -19.23
C LYS A 7 -16.30 -1.36 -18.78
N LYS A 8 -15.85 -0.10 -18.70
CA LYS A 8 -14.52 0.26 -18.22
C LYS A 8 -14.41 -0.23 -16.78
N GLN A 9 -13.69 -1.32 -16.54
CA GLN A 9 -13.42 -1.78 -15.18
C GLN A 9 -12.48 -0.77 -14.53
N PRO A 10 -12.82 -0.24 -13.35
CA PRO A 10 -11.91 0.65 -12.64
C PRO A 10 -10.62 -0.11 -12.31
N PRO A 11 -9.45 0.57 -12.32
CA PRO A 11 -8.20 -0.04 -11.90
C PRO A 11 -8.36 -0.59 -10.47
N SER A 12 -7.74 -1.74 -10.21
CA SER A 12 -7.76 -2.35 -8.87
C SER A 12 -7.17 -1.36 -7.86
N GLY A 13 -7.94 -1.03 -6.82
CA GLY A 13 -7.54 -0.05 -5.80
C GLY A 13 -8.03 1.38 -6.04
N GLU A 14 -8.96 1.63 -6.96
CA GLU A 14 -9.64 2.93 -7.05
C GLU A 14 -10.48 3.20 -5.80
N ILE A 15 -10.23 4.33 -5.14
CA ILE A 15 -10.96 4.80 -3.96
C ILE A 15 -11.40 6.25 -4.15
N ARG A 16 -12.50 6.64 -3.51
CA ARG A 16 -12.96 8.03 -3.54
C ARG A 16 -11.99 8.89 -2.74
N GLN A 17 -11.66 10.08 -3.22
CA GLN A 17 -10.74 11.00 -2.50
C GLN A 17 -11.19 11.28 -1.06
N SER A 18 -12.51 11.37 -0.80
CA SER A 18 -13.03 11.56 0.56
C SER A 18 -12.65 10.41 1.51
N GLN A 19 -12.54 9.18 1.01
CA GLN A 19 -12.17 8.01 1.81
C GLN A 19 -10.72 8.06 2.26
N ILE A 20 -9.82 8.73 1.53
CA ILE A 20 -8.44 8.96 1.99
C ILE A 20 -8.42 9.83 3.25
N ILE A 21 -9.35 10.77 3.39
CA ILE A 21 -9.40 11.65 4.57
C ILE A 21 -10.07 10.94 5.74
N SER A 22 -11.16 10.21 5.48
CA SER A 22 -12.01 9.64 6.54
C SER A 22 -11.63 8.24 7.00
N THR A 23 -11.02 7.42 6.13
CA THR A 23 -10.98 5.97 6.30
C THR A 23 -9.60 5.38 6.03
N PHE A 24 -9.00 5.73 4.90
CA PHE A 24 -7.74 5.18 4.40
C PHE A 24 -6.63 6.24 4.41
N GLY A 25 -6.50 6.95 5.54
CA GLY A 25 -5.47 7.98 5.72
C GLY A 25 -4.05 7.46 5.52
N SER A 26 -3.10 8.39 5.49
CA SER A 26 -1.66 8.07 5.51
C SER A 26 -1.34 7.08 6.64
N GLY A 27 -0.65 5.99 6.32
CA GLY A 27 -0.28 4.94 7.26
C GLY A 27 -1.36 3.89 7.52
N SER A 28 -2.58 4.08 7.00
CA SER A 28 -3.63 3.07 7.12
C SER A 28 -3.30 1.81 6.31
N MET A 29 -3.69 0.64 6.83
CA MET A 29 -3.66 -0.61 6.09
C MET A 29 -5.00 -0.79 5.37
N THR A 30 -4.96 -1.19 4.11
CA THR A 30 -6.14 -1.41 3.25
C THR A 30 -6.00 -2.75 2.56
N ASP A 31 -7.06 -3.54 2.57
CA ASP A 31 -7.09 -4.82 1.86
C ASP A 31 -7.48 -4.62 0.40
N LEU A 32 -6.62 -5.06 -0.52
CA LEU A 32 -6.96 -5.28 -1.92
C LEU A 32 -7.33 -6.76 -2.11
N PRO A 33 -7.99 -7.14 -3.21
CA PRO A 33 -8.50 -8.50 -3.39
C PRO A 33 -7.47 -9.64 -3.20
N ASN A 34 -6.19 -9.37 -3.47
CA ASN A 34 -5.13 -10.38 -3.45
C ASN A 34 -4.00 -10.11 -2.44
N HIS A 35 -3.96 -8.92 -1.85
CA HIS A 35 -2.90 -8.52 -0.90
C HIS A 35 -3.33 -7.27 -0.15
N SER A 36 -2.77 -7.06 1.04
CA SER A 36 -2.97 -5.81 1.77
C SER A 36 -1.88 -4.80 1.36
N VAL A 37 -2.21 -3.53 1.51
CA VAL A 37 -1.30 -2.42 1.26
C VAL A 37 -1.36 -1.44 2.41
N LEU A 38 -0.26 -0.74 2.65
CA LEU A 38 -0.19 0.42 3.51
C LEU A 38 -0.23 1.68 2.64
N ILE A 39 -1.13 2.59 2.97
CA ILE A 39 -1.17 3.92 2.37
C ILE A 39 0.08 4.68 2.80
N SER A 40 0.82 5.21 1.83
CA SER A 40 2.08 5.91 2.11
C SER A 40 1.87 7.24 2.85
N GLY A 41 2.94 7.71 3.49
CA GLY A 41 3.05 9.06 4.00
C GLY A 41 2.82 10.13 2.93
N ILE A 42 2.36 11.30 3.34
CA ILE A 42 2.08 12.45 2.45
C ILE A 42 3.32 12.85 1.63
N ASN A 43 4.52 12.57 2.13
CA ASN A 43 5.80 12.77 1.45
C ASN A 43 5.99 11.91 0.19
N HIS A 44 5.18 10.87 -0.01
CA HIS A 44 5.19 9.99 -1.18
C HIS A 44 4.02 10.24 -2.14
N TRP A 45 3.22 11.27 -1.89
CA TRP A 45 2.06 11.61 -2.73
C TRP A 45 2.52 12.50 -3.88
N ASP A 46 2.04 12.21 -5.09
CA ASP A 46 2.44 12.92 -6.30
C ASP A 46 1.25 13.70 -6.88
N GLY A 47 1.50 14.95 -7.30
CA GLY A 47 0.50 15.79 -7.96
C GLY A 47 -0.49 16.53 -7.03
N TYR A 48 -0.38 16.38 -5.70
CA TYR A 48 -1.24 17.10 -4.75
C TYR A 48 -1.12 18.63 -4.85
N ARG A 49 0.05 19.14 -5.25
CA ARG A 49 0.32 20.58 -5.40
C ARG A 49 -0.58 21.26 -6.45
N ASN A 50 -1.20 20.49 -7.34
CA ASN A 50 -2.12 21.00 -8.35
C ASN A 50 -3.51 21.35 -7.79
N GLN A 51 -3.81 21.00 -6.54
CA GLN A 51 -5.09 21.26 -5.89
C GLN A 51 -4.90 21.98 -4.54
N PRO A 52 -4.45 23.25 -4.55
CA PRO A 52 -4.32 24.04 -3.32
C PRO A 52 -5.70 24.33 -2.70
N ILE A 53 -5.74 24.34 -1.37
CA ILE A 53 -6.91 24.73 -0.57
C ILE A 53 -6.62 26.09 0.05
N TYR A 54 -7.40 27.10 -0.34
CA TYR A 54 -7.24 28.47 0.15
C TYR A 54 -8.20 28.75 1.30
N GLU A 55 -7.74 28.52 2.53
CA GLU A 55 -8.50 28.76 3.76
C GLU A 55 -7.64 29.55 4.75
N GLU A 56 -7.56 30.87 4.55
CA GLU A 56 -6.61 31.75 5.25
C GLU A 56 -6.79 31.70 6.78
N ARG A 57 -8.03 31.73 7.26
CA ARG A 57 -8.33 31.67 8.70
C ARG A 57 -7.88 30.35 9.33
N LEU A 58 -8.09 29.24 8.62
CA LEU A 58 -7.66 27.92 9.08
C LEU A 58 -6.13 27.80 9.03
N ALA A 59 -5.51 28.22 7.93
CA ALA A 59 -4.06 28.20 7.76
C ALA A 59 -3.36 29.00 8.86
N ALA A 60 -3.84 30.22 9.15
CA ALA A 60 -3.32 31.07 10.21
C ALA A 60 -3.46 30.40 11.59
N ARG A 61 -4.62 29.80 11.87
CA ARG A 61 -4.84 29.12 13.15
C ARG A 61 -3.94 27.89 13.31
N VAL A 62 -3.76 27.09 12.26
CA VAL A 62 -2.88 25.92 12.29
C VAL A 62 -1.41 26.35 12.42
N ALA A 63 -1.00 27.40 11.71
CA ALA A 63 0.35 27.94 11.78
C ALA A 63 0.69 28.44 13.20
N GLU A 64 -0.25 29.14 13.85
CA GLU A 64 -0.14 29.57 15.25
C GLU A 64 0.02 28.37 16.20
N LEU A 65 -0.83 27.35 16.05
CA LEU A 65 -0.80 26.14 16.89
C LEU A 65 0.49 25.33 16.73
N LEU A 66 1.06 25.29 15.52
CA LEU A 66 2.28 24.56 15.21
C LEU A 66 3.56 25.41 15.39
N LEU A 67 3.43 26.70 15.76
CA LEU A 67 4.53 27.65 15.89
C LEU A 67 5.39 27.78 14.62
N ILE A 68 4.73 27.81 13.46
CA ILE A 68 5.37 27.97 12.14
C ILE A 68 4.83 29.21 11.42
N GLY A 69 5.61 29.74 10.47
CA GLY A 69 5.25 30.99 9.80
C GLY A 69 4.06 30.89 8.84
N LYS A 70 3.90 29.75 8.15
CA LYS A 70 2.83 29.52 7.17
C LYS A 70 2.57 28.03 7.01
N VAL A 71 1.31 27.68 6.77
CA VAL A 71 0.89 26.34 6.36
C VAL A 71 0.25 26.40 4.98
N ASP A 72 0.77 25.61 4.05
CA ASP A 72 0.11 25.36 2.78
C ASP A 72 -0.77 24.12 2.90
N MET A 73 -2.01 24.21 2.39
CA MET A 73 -2.97 23.12 2.43
C MET A 73 -3.30 22.66 1.01
N TYR A 74 -3.42 21.36 0.83
CA TYR A 74 -3.66 20.74 -0.47
C TYR A 74 -4.68 19.62 -0.33
N ALA A 75 -5.50 19.42 -1.36
CA ALA A 75 -6.36 18.26 -1.44
C ALA A 75 -5.53 16.99 -1.75
N PRO A 76 -5.99 15.80 -1.32
CA PRO A 76 -5.39 14.54 -1.76
C PRO A 76 -5.34 14.44 -3.29
N PRO A 77 -4.27 13.90 -3.90
CA PRO A 77 -4.16 13.79 -5.35
C PRO A 77 -5.39 13.14 -5.99
N ALA A 78 -5.94 13.77 -7.03
CA ALA A 78 -6.93 13.14 -7.89
C ALA A 78 -6.22 12.25 -8.92
N ALA A 79 -6.86 11.14 -9.29
CA ALA A 79 -6.45 10.39 -10.47
C ALA A 79 -6.75 11.23 -11.73
N ASN A 80 -5.75 11.45 -12.57
CA ASN A 80 -5.95 12.09 -13.87
C ASN A 80 -6.33 11.03 -14.92
N GLN A 81 -7.36 11.32 -15.73
CA GLN A 81 -7.79 10.42 -16.80
C GLN A 81 -7.04 10.66 -18.12
N ASP A 82 -6.33 11.79 -18.25
CA ASP A 82 -5.51 12.12 -19.41
C ASP A 82 -4.20 11.28 -19.40
N PRO A 83 -3.99 10.39 -20.38
CA PRO A 83 -2.78 9.57 -20.46
C PRO A 83 -1.48 10.35 -20.68
N THR A 84 -1.58 11.60 -21.15
CA THR A 84 -0.42 12.47 -21.44
C THR A 84 -0.01 13.33 -20.25
N ALA A 85 -0.88 13.44 -19.24
CA ALA A 85 -0.62 14.23 -18.06
C ALA A 85 0.44 13.56 -17.16
N PRO A 86 1.17 14.34 -16.34
CA PRO A 86 2.04 13.80 -15.31
C PRO A 86 1.28 12.84 -14.40
N ARG A 87 1.93 11.74 -14.01
CA ARG A 87 1.34 10.76 -13.08
C ARG A 87 1.08 11.43 -11.73
N THR A 88 -0.18 11.43 -11.31
CA THR A 88 -0.63 11.88 -10.00
C THR A 88 -1.19 10.70 -9.22
N GLY A 89 -1.09 10.73 -7.89
CA GLY A 89 -1.69 9.68 -7.07
C GLY A 89 -1.05 9.53 -5.69
N ILE A 90 -1.59 8.55 -4.98
CA ILE A 90 -1.15 8.18 -3.63
C ILE A 90 -0.38 6.87 -3.75
N LYS A 91 0.90 6.91 -3.36
CA LYS A 91 1.71 5.71 -3.34
C LYS A 91 1.23 4.77 -2.23
N VAL A 92 1.35 3.48 -2.45
CA VAL A 92 1.06 2.45 -1.46
C VAL A 92 2.21 1.45 -1.41
N PHE A 93 2.37 0.79 -0.27
CA PHE A 93 3.38 -0.24 -0.06
C PHE A 93 2.70 -1.58 0.21
N THR A 94 3.12 -2.66 -0.45
CA THR A 94 2.61 -4.00 -0.15
C THR A 94 2.93 -4.38 1.29
N PHE A 95 1.94 -4.94 1.99
CA PHE A 95 2.07 -5.40 3.36
C PHE A 95 1.30 -6.72 3.55
N PRO A 96 1.84 -7.69 4.31
CA PRO A 96 3.19 -7.73 4.90
C PRO A 96 4.32 -7.82 3.85
N ALA A 97 5.52 -7.40 4.23
CA ALA A 97 6.71 -7.55 3.39
C ALA A 97 7.39 -8.92 3.56
N TRP A 98 7.12 -9.62 4.67
CA TRP A 98 7.71 -10.90 5.04
C TRP A 98 6.63 -11.89 5.47
N PHE A 99 6.83 -13.15 5.10
CA PHE A 99 5.88 -14.25 5.32
C PHE A 99 6.59 -15.46 5.89
N VAL A 100 5.86 -16.32 6.58
CA VAL A 100 6.41 -17.52 7.24
C VAL A 100 5.92 -18.75 6.50
N ALA A 101 6.81 -19.48 5.83
CA ALA A 101 6.42 -20.69 5.13
C ALA A 101 5.95 -21.78 6.09
N GLN A 102 4.86 -22.44 5.71
CA GLN A 102 4.28 -23.56 6.43
C GLN A 102 4.88 -24.86 5.88
N ILE A 103 6.09 -25.20 6.34
CA ILE A 103 6.75 -26.47 6.06
C ILE A 103 6.59 -27.33 7.31
N GLY A 104 5.87 -28.45 7.19
CA GLY A 104 5.49 -29.27 8.35
C GLY A 104 6.64 -30.08 8.96
N ASP A 105 7.68 -30.37 8.18
CA ASP A 105 8.56 -31.51 8.46
C ASP A 105 10.04 -31.14 8.66
N GLU A 106 10.41 -29.87 8.58
CA GLU A 106 11.79 -29.43 8.84
C GLU A 106 12.02 -29.21 10.35
N LYS A 107 12.71 -30.17 10.97
CA LYS A 107 13.18 -30.09 12.36
C LYS A 107 14.68 -29.83 12.38
N TRP A 108 15.09 -28.84 13.15
CA TRP A 108 16.49 -28.62 13.48
C TRP A 108 16.77 -29.11 14.90
N THR A 109 17.74 -30.00 15.05
CA THR A 109 18.16 -30.52 16.36
C THR A 109 19.39 -29.76 16.85
N SER A 110 19.30 -29.17 18.03
CA SER A 110 20.42 -28.49 18.68
C SER A 110 21.50 -29.47 19.14
N GLN A 111 22.72 -28.97 19.37
CA GLN A 111 23.80 -29.73 19.99
C GLN A 111 23.42 -30.31 21.37
N THR A 112 22.41 -29.73 22.03
CA THR A 112 21.84 -30.21 23.31
C THR A 112 20.75 -31.26 23.16
N GLY A 113 20.45 -31.73 21.94
CA GLY A 113 19.44 -32.76 21.66
C GLY A 113 17.99 -32.28 21.66
N LYS A 114 17.75 -30.96 21.75
CA LYS A 114 16.40 -30.38 21.62
C LYS A 114 16.05 -30.17 20.15
N ASP A 115 14.85 -30.61 19.77
CA ASP A 115 14.27 -30.37 18.45
C ASP A 115 13.54 -29.02 18.39
N TYR A 116 13.77 -28.28 17.31
CA TYR A 116 13.10 -27.03 16.99
C TYR A 116 12.41 -27.15 15.64
N GLN A 117 11.16 -26.68 15.55
CA GLN A 117 10.51 -26.47 14.26
C GLN A 117 11.00 -25.14 13.69
N THR A 118 11.75 -25.19 12.61
CA THR A 118 12.22 -24.00 11.90
C THR A 118 11.32 -23.73 10.71
N ARG A 119 10.85 -22.49 10.58
CA ARG A 119 10.03 -22.05 9.44
C ARG A 119 10.76 -20.94 8.70
N PRO A 120 11.00 -21.08 7.38
CA PRO A 120 11.65 -20.03 6.63
C PRO A 120 10.85 -18.72 6.67
N LEU A 121 11.55 -17.60 6.83
CA LEU A 121 10.99 -16.24 6.72
C LEU A 121 11.34 -15.69 5.33
N ILE A 122 10.33 -15.39 4.52
CA ILE A 122 10.49 -15.11 3.08
C ILE A 122 9.98 -13.71 2.76
N PRO A 123 10.78 -12.87 2.06
CA PRO A 123 10.32 -11.58 1.60
C PRO A 123 9.33 -11.74 0.44
N TRP A 124 8.35 -10.83 0.33
CA TRP A 124 7.32 -10.81 -0.72
C TRP A 124 7.88 -11.05 -2.13
N GLY A 125 8.98 -10.39 -2.48
CA GLY A 125 9.61 -10.49 -3.81
C GLY A 125 10.17 -11.86 -4.16
N ARG A 126 10.28 -12.79 -3.21
CA ARG A 126 10.69 -14.19 -3.45
C ARG A 126 9.51 -15.17 -3.54
N LEU A 127 8.28 -14.71 -3.33
CA LEU A 127 7.09 -15.56 -3.45
C LEU A 127 6.78 -15.84 -4.93
N VAL A 128 6.42 -17.09 -5.23
CA VAL A 128 5.99 -17.52 -6.56
C VAL A 128 4.50 -17.83 -6.52
N LYS A 129 3.69 -16.93 -7.10
CA LYS A 129 2.21 -17.00 -7.03
C LYS A 129 1.71 -17.05 -5.57
N GLY A 130 2.29 -16.21 -4.70
CA GLY A 130 1.92 -16.11 -3.28
C GLY A 130 2.36 -17.30 -2.41
N LYS A 131 3.32 -18.11 -2.88
CA LYS A 131 3.83 -19.29 -2.17
C LYS A 131 5.34 -19.29 -2.10
N TYR A 132 5.89 -19.93 -1.07
CA TYR A 132 7.33 -20.19 -0.96
C TYR A 132 7.72 -21.34 -1.88
N LEU A 133 8.80 -21.19 -2.65
CA LEU A 133 9.41 -22.27 -3.42
C LEU A 133 10.56 -22.88 -2.61
N GLY A 134 10.36 -24.09 -2.10
CA GLY A 134 11.37 -24.83 -1.33
C GLY A 134 12.52 -25.32 -2.20
N GLU A 135 13.61 -25.77 -1.55
CA GLU A 135 14.77 -26.35 -2.22
C GLU A 135 14.42 -27.61 -3.02
N ASP A 136 13.42 -28.36 -2.55
CA ASP A 136 12.83 -29.52 -3.22
C ASP A 136 11.95 -29.16 -4.44
N ARG A 137 11.93 -27.86 -4.81
CA ARG A 137 11.13 -27.26 -5.88
C ARG A 137 9.62 -27.37 -5.68
N LYS A 138 9.14 -27.71 -4.48
CA LYS A 138 7.71 -27.68 -4.14
C LYS A 138 7.30 -26.31 -3.63
N LYS A 139 5.99 -26.06 -3.72
CA LYS A 139 5.39 -24.79 -3.31
C LYS A 139 4.65 -24.94 -1.99
N TYR A 140 5.06 -24.18 -0.99
CA TYR A 140 4.49 -24.18 0.34
C TYR A 140 3.66 -22.90 0.57
N PRO A 141 2.53 -23.00 1.30
CA PRO A 141 1.80 -21.80 1.69
C PRO A 141 2.64 -20.99 2.68
N VAL A 142 2.36 -19.69 2.73
CA VAL A 142 3.02 -18.71 3.60
C VAL A 142 1.98 -17.91 4.38
#